data_AF-A0A969JTH8-F1
#
_entry.id   AF-A0A969JTH8-F1
#
_cell.length_a   1.000
_cell.length_b   1.000
_cell.length_c   1.000
_cell.angle_alpha   90.00
_cell.angle_beta   90.00
_cell.angle_gamma   90.00
#
_symmetry.space_group_name_H-M   'P 1'
#
loop_
_entity.id
_entity.type
_entity.pdbx_description
1 polymer ?
#
loop_
_entity_poly.entity_id
_entity_poly.type
_entity_poly.pdbx_seq_one_letter_code
_entity_poly.pdbx_strand_id
1 'polypeptide(L)'
;MADKIASAGLIQQLTAVPDATVYVVLDGASAPDLPQTLARLGVESVCLYRGELEPDVAQMAPYLAVFKPDTPFAEWVLKEGWGKHWGIFCHQQCEFSRDAQALSDFSESVRP
;
A
#
# COMPACT_ATOMS: atom_id res chain seq x y z
N MET A 1 -9.88 13.80 18.81
CA MET A 1 -11.26 13.43 18.39
C MET A 1 -11.49 13.75 16.91
N ALA A 2 -11.12 14.94 16.44
CA ALA A 2 -11.18 15.33 15.02
C ALA A 2 -10.43 14.37 14.07
N ASP A 3 -9.17 14.01 14.38
CA ASP A 3 -8.38 13.07 13.56
C ASP A 3 -9.02 11.69 13.42
N LYS A 4 -9.72 11.24 14.47
CA LYS A 4 -10.38 9.93 14.50
C LYS A 4 -11.65 9.93 13.64
N ILE A 5 -12.38 11.04 13.61
CA ILE A 5 -13.56 11.23 12.74
C ILE A 5 -13.12 11.37 11.28
N ALA A 6 -12.03 12.10 11.00
CA ALA A 6 -11.47 12.20 9.66
C ALA A 6 -11.01 10.83 9.12
N SER A 7 -10.31 10.05 9.96
CA SER A 7 -9.87 8.70 9.59
C SER A 7 -11.04 7.76 9.32
N ALA A 8 -12.11 7.82 10.12
CA ALA A 8 -13.31 7.01 9.89
C ALA A 8 -14.00 7.35 8.56
N GLY A 9 -14.08 8.64 8.19
CA GLY A 9 -14.61 9.06 6.90
C GLY A 9 -13.76 8.56 5.72
N LEU A 10 -12.43 8.61 5.86
CA LEU A 10 -11.52 8.06 4.85
C LEU A 10 -11.67 6.54 4.71
N ILE A 11 -11.75 5.81 5.81
CA ILE A 11 -11.99 4.36 5.79
C ILE A 11 -13.29 4.08 5.03
N GLN A 12 -14.37 4.79 5.34
CA GLN A 12 -15.65 4.61 4.66
C GLN A 12 -15.54 4.83 3.14
N GLN A 13 -14.78 5.84 2.69
CA GLN A 13 -14.56 6.08 1.27
C GLN A 13 -13.66 5.01 0.63
N LEU A 14 -12.60 4.62 1.32
CA LEU A 14 -11.66 3.60 0.87
C LEU A 14 -12.31 2.21 0.80
N THR A 15 -13.35 1.93 1.59
CA THR A 15 -14.06 0.65 1.57
C THR A 15 -15.47 0.79 0.99
N ALA A 16 -15.76 1.86 0.25
CA ALA A 16 -17.09 2.14 -0.28
C ALA A 16 -17.52 1.17 -1.40
N VAL A 17 -16.56 0.51 -2.04
CA VAL A 17 -16.78 -0.40 -3.15
C VAL A 17 -16.95 -1.82 -2.61
N PRO A 18 -18.15 -2.44 -2.74
CA PRO A 18 -18.39 -3.80 -2.29
C PRO A 18 -17.49 -4.80 -3.03
N ASP A 19 -17.09 -5.86 -2.33
CA ASP A 19 -16.29 -6.98 -2.86
C ASP A 19 -14.93 -6.59 -3.48
N ALA A 20 -14.50 -5.33 -3.31
CA ALA A 20 -13.19 -4.86 -3.75
C ALA A 20 -12.15 -5.01 -2.64
N THR A 21 -10.95 -5.41 -3.04
CA THR A 21 -9.76 -5.28 -2.21
C THR A 21 -9.19 -3.88 -2.38
N VAL A 22 -8.83 -3.24 -1.27
CA VAL A 22 -8.14 -1.95 -1.28
C VAL A 22 -6.64 -2.22 -1.22
N TYR A 23 -5.90 -1.58 -2.11
CA TYR A 23 -4.46 -1.55 -2.08
C TYR A 23 -3.97 -0.12 -1.90
N VAL A 24 -2.74 0.01 -1.44
CA VAL A 24 -2.01 1.27 -1.42
C VAL A 24 -0.63 1.06 -2.02
N VAL A 25 -0.26 1.92 -2.97
CA VAL A 25 1.12 2.04 -3.42
C VAL A 25 1.77 3.09 -2.55
N LEU A 26 2.78 2.70 -1.78
CA LEU A 26 3.55 3.56 -0.89
C LEU A 26 4.95 3.80 -1.46
N ASP A 27 5.36 5.06 -1.52
CA ASP A 27 6.68 5.49 -1.95
C ASP A 27 7.67 5.46 -0.78
N GLY A 28 8.65 4.55 -0.82
CA GLY A 28 9.69 4.45 0.20
C GLY A 28 10.60 5.67 0.28
N ALA A 29 10.69 6.49 -0.77
CA ALA A 29 11.42 7.76 -0.70
C ALA A 29 10.67 8.81 0.14
N SER A 30 9.34 8.70 0.22
CA SER A 30 8.47 9.62 0.97
C SER A 30 8.10 9.08 2.36
N ALA A 31 8.04 7.76 2.52
CA ALA A 31 7.70 7.06 3.76
C ALA A 31 8.96 6.46 4.42
N PRO A 32 9.47 7.08 5.51
CA PRO A 32 10.67 6.58 6.19
C PRO A 32 10.49 5.17 6.72
N ASP A 33 11.55 4.36 6.62
CA ASP A 33 11.60 2.97 7.11
C ASP A 33 10.41 2.11 6.63
N LEU A 34 9.93 2.36 5.40
CA LEU A 34 8.73 1.73 4.86
C LEU A 34 8.82 0.20 4.88
N PRO A 35 9.86 -0.46 4.33
CA PRO A 35 9.92 -1.92 4.33
C PRO A 35 9.95 -2.52 5.74
N GLN A 36 10.69 -1.90 6.66
CA GLN A 36 10.79 -2.32 8.05
C GLN A 36 9.44 -2.16 8.76
N THR A 37 8.72 -1.08 8.47
CA THR A 37 7.39 -0.83 9.03
C THR A 37 6.38 -1.84 8.50
N LEU A 38 6.36 -2.11 7.19
CA LEU A 38 5.48 -3.13 6.59
C LEU A 38 5.74 -4.52 7.18
N ALA A 39 7.01 -4.90 7.31
CA ALA A 39 7.40 -6.18 7.93
C ALA A 39 6.99 -6.25 9.41
N ARG A 40 7.26 -5.20 10.19
CA ARG A 40 6.89 -5.13 11.62
C ARG A 40 5.39 -5.20 11.85
N LEU A 41 4.60 -4.60 10.95
CA LEU A 41 3.14 -4.61 11.01
C LEU A 41 2.51 -5.86 10.36
N GLY A 42 3.33 -6.76 9.80
CA GLY A 42 2.86 -8.00 9.17
C GLY A 42 1.99 -7.77 7.93
N VAL A 43 2.30 -6.71 7.16
CA VAL A 43 1.48 -6.30 6.01
C VAL A 43 1.88 -7.09 4.78
N GLU A 44 0.88 -7.71 4.15
CA GLU A 44 1.04 -8.32 2.83
C GLU A 44 1.41 -7.24 1.82
N SER A 45 2.65 -7.31 1.32
CA SER A 45 3.21 -6.29 0.44
C SER A 45 4.29 -6.83 -0.48
N VAL A 46 4.53 -6.12 -1.58
CA VAL A 46 5.54 -6.45 -2.58
C VAL A 46 6.27 -5.18 -3.03
N CYS A 47 7.59 -5.27 -3.17
CA CYS A 47 8.40 -4.21 -3.78
C CYS A 47 8.07 -4.13 -5.28
N LEU A 48 7.89 -2.91 -5.80
CA LEU A 48 7.58 -2.69 -7.22
C LEU A 48 8.83 -2.53 -8.08
N TYR A 49 10.00 -2.35 -7.48
CA TYR A 49 11.28 -2.49 -8.17
C TYR A 49 11.65 -3.97 -8.32
N ARG A 50 12.37 -4.29 -9.40
CA ARG A 50 12.66 -5.67 -9.79
C ARG A 50 14.10 -6.07 -9.50
N GLY A 51 14.33 -7.38 -9.39
CA GLY A 51 15.65 -7.98 -9.25
C GLY A 51 16.21 -7.90 -7.83
N GLU A 52 17.46 -8.31 -7.68
CA GLU A 52 18.20 -8.07 -6.43
C GLU A 52 18.51 -6.57 -6.34
N LEU A 53 18.00 -5.95 -5.28
CA LEU A 53 18.21 -4.54 -5.00
C LEU A 53 19.22 -4.40 -3.88
N GLU A 54 20.14 -3.44 -4.03
CA GLU A 54 20.96 -2.99 -2.92
C GLU A 54 20.04 -2.53 -1.76
N PRO A 55 20.41 -2.79 -0.49
CA PRO A 55 19.54 -2.51 0.66
C PRO A 55 19.01 -1.07 0.72
N ASP A 56 19.85 -0.09 0.40
CA ASP A 56 19.47 1.32 0.42
C ASP A 56 18.46 1.66 -0.68
N VAL A 57 18.57 1.00 -1.84
CA VAL A 57 17.59 1.13 -2.93
C VAL A 57 16.27 0.49 -2.54
N ALA A 58 16.30 -0.69 -1.93
CA ALA A 58 15.10 -1.37 -1.45
C ALA A 58 14.36 -0.56 -0.38
N GLN A 59 15.08 0.21 0.45
CA GLN A 59 14.47 1.11 1.44
C GLN A 59 13.66 2.23 0.80
N MET A 60 14.15 2.78 -0.31
CA MET A 60 13.52 3.90 -1.01
C MET A 60 12.53 3.44 -2.10
N ALA A 61 12.43 2.15 -2.36
CA ALA A 61 11.59 1.62 -3.44
C ALA A 61 10.10 1.83 -3.14
N PRO A 62 9.26 1.91 -4.17
CA PRO A 62 7.81 1.87 -3.99
C PRO A 62 7.33 0.44 -3.68
N TYR A 63 6.35 0.32 -2.79
CA TYR A 63 5.74 -0.94 -2.37
C TYR A 63 4.23 -0.91 -2.58
N LEU A 64 3.68 -2.00 -3.11
CA LEU A 64 2.25 -2.24 -3.10
C LEU A 64 1.90 -3.02 -1.82
N ALA A 65 0.95 -2.53 -1.04
CA ALA A 65 0.51 -3.15 0.20
C ALA A 65 -1.01 -3.33 0.21
N VAL A 66 -1.48 -4.44 0.77
CA VAL A 66 -2.91 -4.67 0.98
C VAL A 66 -3.39 -3.80 2.14
N PHE A 67 -4.43 -3.01 1.91
CA PHE A 67 -5.08 -2.20 2.93
C PHE A 67 -6.30 -2.93 3.48
N LYS A 68 -6.34 -3.10 4.80
CA LYS A 68 -7.50 -3.66 5.53
C LYS A 68 -7.90 -2.70 6.65
N PRO A 69 -9.19 -2.32 6.75
CA PRO A 69 -9.66 -1.50 7.86
C PRO A 69 -9.41 -2.18 9.21
N ASP A 70 -9.40 -1.39 10.28
CA ASP A 70 -9.22 -1.86 11.66
C ASP A 70 -7.92 -2.65 11.92
N THR A 71 -6.88 -2.38 11.11
CA THR A 71 -5.53 -2.91 11.32
C THR A 71 -4.57 -1.82 11.80
N PRO A 72 -3.48 -2.17 12.50
CA PRO A 72 -2.43 -1.22 12.86
C PRO A 72 -1.84 -0.49 11.65
N PHE A 73 -1.79 -1.17 10.49
CA PHE A 73 -1.36 -0.57 9.23
C PHE A 73 -2.31 0.52 8.75
N ALA A 74 -3.63 0.27 8.77
CA ALA A 74 -4.62 1.27 8.39
C ALA A 74 -4.55 2.51 9.28
N GLU A 75 -4.39 2.32 10.60
CA GLU A 75 -4.20 3.46 11.52
C GLU A 75 -2.92 4.24 11.18
N TRP A 76 -1.80 3.55 11.01
CA TRP A 76 -0.51 4.18 10.71
C TRP A 76 -0.55 4.96 9.39
N VAL A 77 -0.99 4.33 8.29
CA VAL A 77 -0.96 4.96 6.97
C VAL A 77 -1.91 6.15 6.86
N LEU A 78 -3.06 6.10 7.54
CA LEU A 78 -4.03 7.20 7.52
C LEU A 78 -3.66 8.33 8.47
N LYS A 79 -3.12 8.01 9.65
CA LYS A 79 -2.78 9.03 10.64
C LYS A 79 -1.45 9.71 10.31
N GLU A 80 -0.46 8.93 9.93
CA GLU A 80 0.90 9.43 9.71
C GLU A 80 1.17 9.76 8.24
N GLY A 81 0.58 9.03 7.30
CA GLY A 81 0.86 9.18 5.86
C GLY A 81 -0.10 10.09 5.09
N TRP A 82 -1.33 10.27 5.57
CA TRP A 82 -2.32 11.05 4.84
C TRP A 82 -1.91 12.52 4.72
N GLY A 83 -1.99 13.05 3.50
CA GLY A 83 -1.54 14.42 3.20
C GLY A 83 -0.02 14.62 3.14
N LYS A 84 0.79 13.56 3.34
CA LYS A 84 2.26 13.63 3.27
C LYS A 84 2.85 13.05 1.98
N HIS A 85 2.02 12.88 0.94
CA HIS A 85 2.43 12.34 -0.36
C HIS A 85 3.07 10.94 -0.29
N TRP A 86 2.75 10.15 0.73
CA TRP A 86 3.29 8.79 0.87
C TRP A 86 2.83 7.83 -0.22
N GLY A 87 1.70 8.09 -0.88
CA GLY A 87 1.17 7.10 -1.80
C GLY A 87 -0.21 7.39 -2.35
N ILE A 88 -0.71 6.40 -3.08
CA ILE A 88 -2.04 6.40 -3.69
C ILE A 88 -2.80 5.13 -3.30
N PHE A 89 -4.09 5.26 -3.04
CA PHE A 89 -4.99 4.14 -2.77
C PHE A 89 -5.77 3.75 -4.02
N CYS A 90 -6.02 2.46 -4.21
CA CYS A 90 -6.78 1.94 -5.33
C CYS A 90 -7.65 0.75 -4.93
N HIS A 91 -8.76 0.57 -5.65
CA HIS A 91 -9.66 -0.58 -5.53
C HIS A 91 -9.37 -1.59 -6.63
N GLN A 92 -9.45 -2.87 -6.30
CA GLN A 92 -9.41 -3.97 -7.26
C GLN A 92 -10.61 -4.88 -7.00
N GLN A 93 -11.37 -5.19 -8.05
CA GLN A 93 -12.59 -6.02 -7.99
C GLN A 93 -12.36 -7.44 -8.57
N CYS A 94 -11.11 -7.91 -8.57
CA CYS A 94 -10.70 -9.22 -9.10
C CYS A 94 -10.13 -10.09 -7.96
N GLU A 95 -10.17 -11.43 -8.10
CA GLU A 95 -9.64 -12.34 -7.09
C GLU A 95 -8.10 -12.41 -7.10
N PHE A 96 -7.49 -12.20 -5.92
CA PHE A 96 -6.03 -12.17 -5.66
C PHE A 96 -5.20 -13.27 -6.35
N SER A 97 -5.74 -14.48 -6.49
CA SER A 97 -5.02 -15.63 -7.09
C SER A 97 -4.76 -15.48 -8.59
N ARG A 98 -5.60 -14.70 -9.29
CA ARG A 98 -5.38 -14.30 -10.69
C ARG A 98 -4.54 -13.01 -10.77
N ASP A 99 -4.49 -12.25 -9.68
CA ASP A 99 -3.94 -10.90 -9.64
C ASP A 99 -2.51 -10.79 -9.12
N ALA A 100 -1.98 -11.75 -8.35
CA ALA A 100 -0.53 -11.81 -8.11
C ALA A 100 0.22 -11.97 -9.45
N GLN A 101 -0.37 -12.75 -10.37
CA GLN A 101 0.07 -12.82 -11.76
C GLN A 101 -0.22 -11.50 -12.48
N ALA A 102 -1.42 -10.90 -12.38
CA ALA A 102 -1.70 -9.62 -13.05
C ALA A 102 -0.88 -8.41 -12.55
N LEU A 103 -0.41 -8.41 -11.30
CA LEU A 103 0.48 -7.40 -10.73
C LEU A 103 1.94 -7.67 -11.10
N SER A 104 2.33 -8.96 -11.19
CA SER A 104 3.58 -9.36 -11.82
C SER A 104 3.60 -8.97 -13.30
N ASP A 105 2.52 -9.26 -14.04
CA ASP A 105 2.31 -8.94 -15.45
C ASP A 105 2.14 -7.44 -15.68
N PHE A 106 1.49 -6.69 -14.77
CA PHE A 106 1.43 -5.23 -14.83
C PHE A 106 2.83 -4.68 -14.66
N SER A 107 3.57 -5.15 -13.65
CA SER A 107 5.01 -4.87 -13.53
C SER A 107 5.69 -5.19 -14.85
N GLU A 108 5.49 -6.35 -15.49
CA GLU A 108 6.06 -6.68 -16.81
C GLU A 108 5.56 -5.78 -17.96
N SER A 109 4.32 -5.30 -17.95
CA SER A 109 3.71 -4.53 -19.05
C SER A 109 4.13 -3.05 -19.07
N VAL A 110 4.61 -2.52 -17.94
CA VAL A 110 5.24 -1.18 -17.85
C VAL A 110 6.76 -1.27 -18.15
N ARG A 111 7.24 -2.34 -18.79
CA ARG A 111 8.58 -2.40 -19.39
C ARG A 111 8.65 -1.41 -20.58
N PRO A 112 9.64 -0.50 -20.64
CA PRO A 112 9.94 0.23 -21.87
C PRO A 112 10.44 -0.71 -22.98
#